data_AF-A0A956FX94-F1
#
_entry.id   AF-A0A956FX94-F1
#
_cell.length_a   1.000
_cell.length_b   1.000
_cell.length_c   1.000
_cell.angle_alpha   90.00
_cell.angle_beta   90.00
_cell.angle_gamma   90.00
#
_symmetry.space_group_name_H-M   'P 1'
#
loop_
_entity.id
_entity.type
_entity.pdbx_description
1 polymer ?
#
loop_
_entity_poly.entity_id
_entity_poly.type
_entity_poly.pdbx_seq_one_letter_code
_entity_poly.pdbx_strand_id
1 'polypeptide(L)'
;MSSARAACEDAERHLVGVWDDEIRGEAQRSFAATGRPYAEKAWESSAAALDRYSDAWVAMRREACEATAVYHEQSNELLDLRMA
;
A
#
# COMPACT_ATOMS: atom_id res chain seq x y z
N MET A 1 -8.16 14.63 -18.64
CA MET A 1 -7.08 13.82 -18.02
C MET A 1 -6.54 12.88 -19.09
N SER A 2 -5.23 12.69 -19.19
CA SER A 2 -4.63 11.79 -20.19
C SER A 2 -4.91 10.33 -19.84
N SER A 3 -5.24 9.49 -20.83
CA SER A 3 -5.54 8.06 -20.64
C SER A 3 -4.41 7.29 -19.95
N ALA A 4 -3.16 7.74 -20.10
CA ALA A 4 -2.00 7.13 -19.46
C ALA A 4 -1.96 7.37 -17.94
N ARG A 5 -2.48 8.50 -17.45
CA ARG A 5 -2.50 8.80 -16.01
C ARG A 5 -3.53 7.95 -15.28
N ALA A 6 -4.69 7.76 -15.89
CA ALA A 6 -5.73 6.88 -15.36
C ALA A 6 -5.26 5.42 -15.21
N ALA A 7 -4.34 4.95 -16.07
CA ALA A 7 -3.76 3.62 -15.95
C ALA A 7 -2.81 3.46 -14.75
N CYS A 8 -2.27 4.56 -14.21
CA CYS A 8 -1.36 4.56 -13.07
C CYS A 8 -2.05 4.79 -11.72
N GLU A 9 -3.37 5.04 -11.72
CA GLU A 9 -4.15 5.39 -10.52
C GLU A 9 -4.72 4.20 -9.75
N ASP A 10 -4.52 2.97 -10.23
CA ASP A 10 -5.11 1.74 -9.66
C ASP A 10 -4.07 0.93 -8.86
N ALA A 11 -3.20 1.60 -8.11
CA ALA A 11 -2.15 0.93 -7.32
C ALA A 11 -2.71 0.32 -6.03
N GLU A 12 -3.78 0.91 -5.50
CA GLU A 12 -4.50 0.53 -4.29
C GLU A 12 -5.09 -0.88 -4.38
N ARG A 13 -5.47 -1.34 -5.59
CA ARG A 13 -6.00 -2.70 -5.80
C ARG A 13 -5.04 -3.79 -5.33
N HIS A 14 -3.74 -3.52 -5.31
CA HIS A 14 -2.73 -4.48 -4.91
C HIS A 14 -2.69 -4.69 -3.40
N LEU A 15 -3.37 -3.83 -2.62
CA LEU A 15 -3.53 -3.98 -1.18
C LEU A 15 -4.76 -4.82 -0.82
N VAL A 16 -5.67 -5.08 -1.75
CA VAL A 16 -6.84 -5.96 -1.53
C VAL A 16 -6.35 -7.36 -1.17
N GLY A 17 -6.84 -7.90 -0.05
CA GLY A 17 -6.42 -9.16 0.54
C GLY A 17 -5.02 -9.15 1.19
N VAL A 18 -4.33 -8.01 1.21
CA VAL A 18 -3.00 -7.86 1.83
C VAL A 18 -3.06 -6.92 3.04
N TRP A 19 -3.63 -5.73 2.85
CA TRP A 19 -3.85 -4.75 3.91
C TRP A 19 -5.11 -3.93 3.62
N ASP A 20 -6.27 -4.58 3.72
CA ASP A 20 -7.59 -3.97 3.60
C ASP A 20 -8.37 -4.07 4.93
N ASP A 21 -9.64 -3.65 4.93
CA ASP A 21 -10.50 -3.63 6.12
C ASP A 21 -10.73 -5.02 6.72
N GLU A 22 -10.76 -6.07 5.88
CA GLU A 22 -10.91 -7.45 6.34
C GLU A 22 -9.67 -7.89 7.12
N ILE A 23 -8.49 -7.72 6.50
CA ILE A 23 -7.20 -8.07 7.13
C ILE A 23 -6.95 -7.22 8.39
N ARG A 24 -7.29 -5.93 8.38
CA ARG A 24 -7.21 -5.06 9.57
C ARG A 24 -8.06 -5.61 10.72
N GLY A 25 -9.30 -6.01 10.43
CA GLY A 25 -10.19 -6.59 11.43
C GLY A 25 -9.65 -7.91 12.00
N GLU A 26 -9.09 -8.79 11.15
CA GLU A 26 -8.46 -10.04 11.58
C GLU A 26 -7.24 -9.80 12.47
N ALA A 27 -6.39 -8.85 12.09
CA ALA A 27 -5.22 -8.48 12.87
C ALA A 27 -5.64 -7.91 14.23
N GLN A 28 -6.61 -6.98 14.29
CA GLN A 28 -7.14 -6.44 15.55
C GLN A 28 -7.61 -7.56 16.48
N ARG A 29 -8.39 -8.52 15.98
CA ARG A 29 -8.87 -9.67 16.76
C ARG A 29 -7.70 -10.52 17.27
N SER A 30 -6.66 -10.70 16.47
CA SER A 30 -5.46 -11.45 16.86
C SER A 30 -4.67 -10.77 17.99
N PHE A 31 -4.51 -9.44 17.92
CA PHE A 31 -3.92 -8.67 19.03
C PHE A 31 -4.77 -8.81 20.30
N ALA A 32 -6.09 -8.64 20.21
CA ALA A 32 -7.01 -8.76 21.34
C ALA A 32 -6.98 -10.17 21.98
N ALA A 33 -6.89 -11.22 21.16
CA ALA A 33 -6.84 -12.62 21.60
C ALA A 33 -5.61 -12.95 22.47
N THR A 34 -4.57 -12.12 22.45
CA THR A 34 -3.41 -12.28 23.35
C THR A 34 -3.74 -12.06 24.82
N GLY A 35 -4.86 -11.39 25.13
CA GLY A 35 -5.30 -11.06 26.49
C GLY A 35 -4.36 -10.11 27.24
N ARG A 36 -3.41 -9.47 26.54
CA ARG A 36 -2.45 -8.55 27.17
C ARG A 36 -3.11 -7.20 27.45
N PRO A 37 -2.85 -6.56 28.61
CA PRO A 37 -3.40 -5.24 28.92
C PRO A 37 -3.02 -4.14 27.91
N TYR A 38 -1.91 -4.32 27.19
CA TYR A 38 -1.42 -3.38 26.17
C TYR A 38 -1.81 -3.77 24.73
N ALA A 39 -2.61 -4.82 24.53
CA ALA A 39 -2.93 -5.36 23.21
C ALA A 39 -3.55 -4.32 22.27
N GLU A 40 -4.51 -3.54 22.77
CA GLU A 40 -5.18 -2.49 22.00
C GLU A 40 -4.21 -1.40 21.55
N LYS A 41 -3.40 -0.87 22.49
CA LYS A 41 -2.38 0.15 22.16
C LYS A 41 -1.33 -0.36 21.17
N ALA A 42 -0.92 -1.63 21.32
CA ALA A 42 0.00 -2.25 20.38
C ALA A 42 -0.64 -2.36 18.99
N TRP A 43 -1.89 -2.81 18.90
CA TRP A 43 -2.66 -2.85 17.67
C TRP A 43 -2.75 -1.48 17.00
N GLU A 44 -3.17 -0.44 17.73
CA GLU A 44 -3.29 0.92 17.19
C GLU A 44 -1.98 1.42 16.57
N SER A 45 -0.86 1.21 17.26
CA SER A 45 0.46 1.63 16.76
C SER A 45 0.89 0.84 15.52
N SER A 46 0.60 -0.47 15.48
CA SER A 46 0.93 -1.34 14.37
C SER A 46 0.07 -1.03 13.14
N ALA A 47 -1.23 -0.87 13.33
CA ALA A 47 -2.16 -0.49 12.28
C ALA A 47 -1.77 0.87 11.68
N ALA A 48 -1.55 1.89 12.51
CA ALA A 48 -1.14 3.21 12.02
C ALA A 48 0.21 3.19 11.27
N ALA A 49 1.13 2.30 11.64
CA ALA A 49 2.40 2.14 10.92
C ALA A 49 2.21 1.48 9.55
N LEU A 50 1.39 0.42 9.48
CA LEU A 50 1.08 -0.27 8.24
C LEU A 50 0.29 0.64 7.29
N ASP A 51 -0.65 1.43 7.80
CA ASP A 51 -1.42 2.41 7.01
C ASP A 51 -0.51 3.40 6.30
N ARG A 52 0.39 4.04 7.06
CA ARG A 52 1.36 4.98 6.49
C ARG A 52 2.26 4.32 5.47
N TYR A 53 2.65 3.06 5.69
CA TYR A 53 3.48 2.33 4.76
C TYR A 53 2.73 1.99 3.47
N SER A 54 1.49 1.52 3.59
CA SER A 54 0.60 1.24 2.45
C SER A 54 0.36 2.49 1.60
N ASP A 55 0.08 3.64 2.23
CA ASP A 55 -0.10 4.91 1.52
C ASP A 55 1.18 5.33 0.78
N ALA A 56 2.33 5.25 1.45
CA ALA A 56 3.62 5.57 0.85
C ALA A 56 3.98 4.63 -0.32
N TRP A 57 3.64 3.35 -0.20
CA TRP A 57 3.87 2.35 -1.22
C TRP A 57 3.00 2.58 -2.46
N VAL A 58 1.71 2.90 -2.27
CA VAL A 58 0.80 3.29 -3.36
C VAL A 58 1.33 4.51 -4.10
N ALA A 59 1.73 5.56 -3.36
CA ALA A 59 2.28 6.78 -3.94
C ALA A 59 3.55 6.49 -4.78
N MET A 60 4.49 5.72 -4.24
CA MET A 60 5.72 5.35 -4.95
C MET A 60 5.44 4.59 -6.25
N ARG A 61 4.48 3.66 -6.25
CA ARG A 61 4.11 2.89 -7.45
C ARG A 61 3.46 3.78 -8.51
N ARG A 62 2.55 4.67 -8.09
CA ARG A 62 1.95 5.65 -8.99
C ARG A 62 3.03 6.53 -9.62
N GLU A 63 3.95 7.06 -8.83
CA GLU A 63 5.06 7.91 -9.31
C GLU A 63 5.95 7.17 -10.32
N ALA A 64 6.34 5.93 -10.05
CA ALA A 64 7.15 5.14 -10.97
C ALA A 64 6.41 4.85 -12.30
N CYS A 65 5.11 4.54 -12.23
CA CYS A 65 4.27 4.36 -13.41
C CYS A 65 4.17 5.64 -14.22
N GLU A 66 3.86 6.78 -13.60
CA GLU A 66 3.75 8.07 -14.28
C GLU A 66 5.11 8.48 -14.91
N ALA A 67 6.23 8.28 -14.20
CA ALA A 67 7.58 8.57 -14.71
C ALA A 67 7.92 7.79 -15.99
N THR A 68 7.38 6.59 -16.16
CA THR A 68 7.63 5.73 -17.33
C THR A 68 6.60 5.95 -18.43
N ALA A 69 5.32 5.87 -18.10
CA ALA A 69 4.21 5.84 -19.05
C ALA A 69 3.71 7.22 -19.48
N VAL A 70 3.91 8.25 -18.66
CA VAL A 70 3.42 9.62 -18.91
C VAL A 70 4.57 10.56 -19.25
N TYR A 71 5.62 10.57 -18.42
CA TYR A 71 6.74 11.51 -18.58
C TYR A 71 7.90 10.95 -19.41
N HIS A 72 7.97 9.62 -19.59
CA HIS A 72 9.04 8.93 -20.34
C HIS A 72 10.46 9.25 -19.84
N GLU A 73 10.59 9.56 -18.54
CA GLU A 73 11.87 9.87 -17.89
C GLU A 73 12.61 8.60 -17.45
N GLN A 74 11.88 7.49 -17.29
CA GLN A 74 12.40 6.21 -16.82
C GLN A 74 12.14 5.12 -17.84
N SER A 75 13.03 4.13 -17.87
CA SER A 75 12.90 2.98 -18.77
C SER A 75 11.91 1.95 -18.20
N ASN A 76 11.33 1.13 -19.09
CA ASN A 76 10.44 0.05 -18.65
C ASN A 76 11.17 -0.98 -17.77
N GLU A 77 12.46 -1.23 -18.02
CA GLU A 77 13.26 -2.13 -17.19
C GLU A 77 13.45 -1.59 -15.77
N LEU A 78 13.58 -0.26 -15.61
CA LEU A 78 13.63 0.36 -14.28
C LEU A 78 12.27 0.32 -13.58
N LEU A 79 11.18 0.43 -14.34
CA LEU A 79 9.84 0.26 -13.81
C LEU A 79 9.64 -1.15 -13.25
N ASP A 80 10.02 -2.18 -14.00
CA ASP A 80 9.89 -3.59 -13.56
C ASP A 80 10.62 -3.84 -12.23
N LEU A 81 11.82 -3.29 -12.06
CA LEU A 81 12.59 -3.40 -10.82
C LEU A 81 11.94 -2.70 -9.62
N ARG A 82 11.15 -1.65 -9.85
CA ARG A 82 10.45 -0.89 -8.78
C ARG A 82 9.07 -1.47 -8.46
N MET A 83 8.53 -2.28 -9.36
CA MET A 83 7.20 -2.88 -9.24
C MET A 83 7.23 -4.29 -8.63
N ALA A 84 8.40 -4.93 -8.60
CA ALA A 84 8.69 -6.18 -7.89
C ALA A 84 8.63 -6.00 -6.36
#